data_AF-A0A818Y8R3-F1
#
_entry.id   AF-A0A818Y8R3-F1
#
_cell.length_a   1.000
_cell.length_b   1.000
_cell.length_c   1.000
_cell.angle_alpha   90.00
_cell.angle_beta   90.00
_cell.angle_gamma   90.00
#
_symmetry.space_group_name_H-M   'P 1'
#
loop_
_entity.id
_entity.type
_entity.pdbx_description
1 polymer ?
#
loop_
_entity_poly.entity_id
_entity_poly.type
_entity_poly.pdbx_seq_one_letter_code
_entity_poly.pdbx_strand_id
1 'polypeptide(L)'
;FRQIIERPSIINIDYDNNITSAIKLIKVTDLQHSPLSFSQEKQSNENNNHTNEQIVGSSSEKFKDTFGSITLSTDGLTAWYLCTTENWPCISGIGRYSSKIHHIRFRIENKDSNYWFFGIITASQELTSRISRVKSAYGWWELCYTVVNGVREGRDPTEIMNSGDEVTLILNCDNQLIQLHHHRTNTLVGLIIDLEQCPFPWKFVIRLNSPQDCIKILH
;
A
#
# COMPACT_ATOMS: atom_id res chain seq x y z
N PHE A 1 9.71 -31.74 9.08
CA PHE A 1 8.73 -32.29 8.11
C PHE A 1 8.12 -31.12 7.34
N ARG A 2 7.92 -31.32 6.04
CA ARG A 2 7.80 -30.32 4.97
C ARG A 2 6.66 -29.30 5.16
N GLN A 3 6.96 -28.03 4.89
CA GLN A 3 5.99 -27.01 4.47
C GLN A 3 5.44 -27.40 3.09
N ILE A 4 4.12 -27.53 2.99
CA ILE A 4 3.38 -27.54 1.74
C ILE A 4 3.14 -26.07 1.40
N ILE A 5 3.82 -25.56 0.38
CA ILE A 5 3.50 -24.27 -0.22
C ILE A 5 2.32 -24.53 -1.15
N GLU A 6 1.13 -24.07 -0.76
CA GLU A 6 -0.05 -24.03 -1.62
C GLU A 6 0.26 -23.14 -2.83
N ARG A 7 0.19 -23.72 -4.03
CA ARG A 7 0.27 -22.95 -5.28
C ARG A 7 -1.05 -22.20 -5.47
N PRO A 8 -1.04 -20.97 -6.01
CA PRO A 8 -2.27 -20.28 -6.36
C PRO A 8 -3.00 -21.05 -7.46
N SER A 9 -4.24 -21.46 -7.20
CA SER A 9 -5.14 -22.04 -8.19
C SER A 9 -5.59 -20.96 -9.17
N ILE A 10 -5.42 -21.20 -10.46
CA ILE A 10 -5.95 -20.34 -11.51
C ILE A 10 -7.39 -20.80 -11.79
N ILE A 11 -8.35 -19.95 -11.47
CA ILE A 11 -9.78 -20.19 -11.72
C ILE A 11 -10.11 -19.66 -13.11
N ASN A 12 -10.43 -20.56 -14.04
CA ASN A 12 -11.06 -20.16 -15.31
C ASN A 12 -12.57 -20.12 -15.12
N ILE A 13 -13.16 -18.97 -15.40
CA ILE A 13 -14.61 -18.75 -15.36
C ILE A 13 -15.12 -18.83 -16.79
N ASP A 14 -15.85 -19.89 -17.10
CA ASP A 14 -16.50 -20.05 -18.40
C ASP A 14 -17.95 -19.55 -18.32
N TYR A 15 -18.35 -18.72 -19.28
CA TYR A 15 -19.68 -18.11 -19.32
C TYR A 15 -20.50 -18.80 -20.40
N ASP A 16 -21.43 -19.66 -19.97
CA ASP A 16 -22.40 -20.25 -20.88
C ASP A 16 -23.43 -19.19 -21.29
N ASN A 17 -23.30 -18.68 -22.52
CA ASN A 17 -24.03 -17.51 -23.01
C ASN A 17 -25.49 -17.81 -23.42
N ASN A 18 -26.05 -18.96 -23.07
CA ASN A 18 -27.27 -19.45 -23.74
C ASN A 18 -28.51 -19.66 -22.86
N ILE A 19 -28.70 -18.89 -21.77
CA ILE A 19 -29.94 -18.98 -20.97
C ILE A 19 -30.40 -17.60 -20.43
N THR A 20 -31.65 -17.22 -20.75
CA THR A 20 -32.41 -16.06 -20.23
C THR A 20 -32.91 -16.25 -18.79
N SER A 21 -32.06 -16.73 -17.87
CA SER A 21 -32.41 -16.91 -16.45
C SER A 21 -31.49 -16.09 -15.55
N ALA A 22 -32.08 -15.43 -14.54
CA ALA A 22 -31.41 -14.45 -13.66
C ALA A 22 -30.43 -15.05 -12.63
N ILE A 23 -30.17 -16.36 -12.66
CA ILE A 23 -29.27 -17.04 -11.73
C ILE A 23 -28.22 -17.81 -12.53
N LYS A 24 -26.95 -17.38 -12.42
CA LYS A 24 -25.81 -18.02 -13.08
C LYS A 24 -25.17 -19.02 -12.14
N LEU A 25 -25.10 -20.28 -12.56
CA LEU A 25 -24.41 -21.34 -11.83
C LEU A 25 -22.93 -21.32 -12.20
N ILE A 26 -22.03 -21.15 -11.23
CA ILE A 26 -20.58 -21.23 -11.45
C ILE A 26 -20.14 -22.68 -11.26
N LYS A 27 -19.64 -23.31 -12.32
CA LYS A 27 -19.05 -24.66 -12.26
C LYS A 27 -17.53 -24.52 -12.17
N VAL A 28 -16.95 -24.92 -11.04
CA VAL A 28 -15.49 -24.98 -10.87
C VAL A 28 -15.02 -26.38 -11.23
N THR A 29 -14.09 -26.50 -12.17
CA THR A 29 -13.47 -27.78 -12.56
C THR A 29 -11.96 -27.69 -12.43
N ASP A 30 -11.37 -28.64 -11.70
CA ASP A 30 -9.93 -28.82 -11.63
C ASP A 30 -9.39 -29.40 -12.95
N LEU A 31 -8.49 -28.66 -13.59
CA LEU A 31 -7.79 -29.09 -14.79
C LEU A 31 -6.71 -30.12 -14.41
N GLN A 32 -7.05 -31.41 -14.49
CA GLN A 32 -6.03 -32.46 -14.53
C GLN A 32 -5.37 -32.50 -15.92
N HIS A 33 -4.05 -32.62 -15.88
CA HIS A 33 -3.10 -32.50 -16.98
C HIS A 33 -3.47 -33.25 -18.28
N SER A 34 -3.34 -32.54 -19.39
CA SER A 34 -2.98 -33.12 -20.70
C SER A 34 -1.91 -32.24 -21.36
N PRO A 35 -0.82 -32.82 -21.90
CA PRO A 35 0.26 -32.05 -22.50
C PRO A 35 -0.10 -31.70 -23.94
N LEU A 36 -0.31 -30.41 -24.22
CA LEU A 36 -0.42 -29.89 -25.57
C LEU A 36 0.67 -28.83 -25.79
N SER A 37 1.53 -29.17 -26.75
CA SER A 37 2.62 -28.38 -27.31
C SER A 37 2.13 -27.04 -27.85
N PHE A 38 2.69 -25.94 -27.35
CA PHE A 38 2.61 -24.63 -27.99
C PHE A 38 3.90 -24.34 -28.74
N SER A 39 3.74 -24.07 -30.02
CA SER A 39 4.74 -23.62 -30.99
C SER A 39 5.40 -22.31 -30.55
N GLN A 40 6.72 -22.31 -30.55
CA GLN A 40 7.56 -21.13 -30.36
C GLN A 40 7.39 -20.17 -31.53
N GLU A 41 6.71 -19.04 -31.29
CA GLU A 41 6.95 -17.85 -32.09
C GLU A 41 8.25 -17.19 -31.64
N LYS A 42 9.00 -16.80 -32.66
CA LYS A 42 10.39 -16.39 -32.68
C LYS A 42 10.52 -15.00 -32.04
N GLN A 43 10.86 -14.94 -30.75
CA GLN A 43 11.31 -13.70 -30.12
C GLN A 43 12.72 -13.36 -30.61
N SER A 44 12.82 -12.24 -31.32
CA SER A 44 14.06 -11.57 -31.66
C SER A 44 14.77 -11.07 -30.40
N ASN A 45 16.09 -11.29 -30.36
CA ASN A 45 17.04 -10.79 -29.38
C ASN A 45 16.78 -9.32 -28.99
N GLU A 46 16.28 -9.10 -27.77
CA GLU A 46 16.40 -7.83 -27.07
C GLU A 46 17.48 -7.94 -26.00
N ASN A 47 18.43 -7.01 -26.08
CA ASN A 47 19.60 -6.93 -25.22
C ASN A 47 19.19 -6.71 -23.76
N ASN A 48 19.63 -7.61 -22.89
CA ASN A 48 19.55 -7.50 -21.43
C ASN A 48 20.39 -6.32 -20.91
N ASN A 49 19.89 -5.10 -21.06
CA ASN A 49 20.35 -3.97 -20.26
C ASN A 49 19.65 -4.03 -18.91
N HIS A 50 20.24 -4.78 -17.98
CA HIS A 50 19.87 -4.76 -16.57
C HIS A 50 20.19 -3.35 -16.05
N THR A 51 19.22 -2.43 -16.15
CA THR A 51 19.28 -1.14 -15.47
C THR A 51 19.37 -1.43 -13.99
N ASN A 52 20.54 -1.14 -13.43
CA ASN A 52 20.83 -1.20 -12.00
C ASN A 52 19.88 -0.21 -11.31
N GLU A 53 18.71 -0.69 -10.86
CA GLU A 53 17.77 0.11 -10.07
C GLU A 53 18.47 0.49 -8.78
N GLN A 54 19.01 1.71 -8.75
CA GLN A 54 19.72 2.22 -7.59
C GLN A 54 18.68 2.55 -6.52
N ILE A 55 18.37 1.56 -5.69
CA ILE A 55 17.50 1.71 -4.52
C ILE A 55 18.15 2.75 -3.61
N VAL A 56 17.54 3.93 -3.52
CA VAL A 56 18.00 4.97 -2.61
C VAL A 56 17.36 4.69 -1.25
N GLY A 57 18.15 4.15 -0.31
CA GLY A 57 17.73 4.05 1.08
C GLY A 57 17.48 5.44 1.65
N SER A 58 16.29 5.67 2.21
CA SER A 58 15.89 6.97 2.76
C SER A 58 16.45 7.16 4.18
N SER A 59 17.77 7.12 4.33
CA SER A 59 18.46 7.18 5.63
C SER A 59 18.24 8.50 6.39
N SER A 60 17.64 9.51 5.75
CA SER A 60 17.31 10.80 6.35
C SER A 60 15.83 10.98 6.67
N GLU A 61 14.95 10.03 6.35
CA GLU A 61 13.50 10.21 6.54
C GLU A 61 13.10 10.26 8.01
N LYS A 62 12.20 11.20 8.33
CA LYS A 62 11.71 11.52 9.68
C LYS A 62 10.30 12.04 9.59
N PHE A 63 9.48 11.79 10.60
CA PHE A 63 8.23 12.52 10.77
C PHE A 63 8.51 14.01 11.03
N LYS A 64 7.66 14.88 10.49
CA LYS A 64 7.77 16.34 10.68
C LYS A 64 6.43 17.02 10.78
N ASP A 65 5.60 16.88 9.76
CA ASP A 65 4.32 17.56 9.71
C ASP A 65 3.27 16.70 10.43
N THR A 66 2.49 17.30 11.31
CA THR A 66 1.42 16.61 12.06
C THR A 66 0.12 17.40 11.99
N PHE A 67 -1.00 16.68 12.10
CA PHE A 67 -2.33 17.22 12.31
C PHE A 67 -2.99 16.46 13.46
N GLY A 68 -3.65 17.18 14.37
CA GLY A 68 -4.23 16.60 15.59
C GLY A 68 -3.19 16.36 16.69
N SER A 69 -3.56 15.57 17.69
CA SER A 69 -2.77 15.37 18.91
C SER A 69 -1.69 14.30 18.77
N ILE A 70 -0.79 14.49 17.80
CA ILE A 70 0.39 13.65 17.63
C ILE A 70 1.58 14.27 18.36
N THR A 71 2.31 13.43 19.09
CA THR A 71 3.63 13.76 19.63
C THR A 71 4.69 13.01 18.85
N LEU A 72 5.80 13.68 18.53
CA LEU A 72 6.95 13.09 17.87
C LEU A 72 8.10 12.90 18.85
N SER A 73 8.93 11.89 18.63
CA SER A 73 10.18 11.71 19.37
C SER A 73 11.18 12.81 19.01
N THR A 74 12.18 13.02 19.87
CA THR A 74 13.24 14.02 19.65
C THR A 74 14.04 13.77 18.37
N ASP A 75 14.22 12.52 17.98
CA ASP A 75 14.89 12.13 16.73
C ASP A 75 13.98 12.23 15.50
N GLY A 76 12.67 12.43 15.69
CA GLY A 76 11.65 12.48 14.64
C GLY A 76 11.28 11.11 14.05
N LEU A 77 11.73 10.00 14.64
CA LEU A 77 11.53 8.66 14.08
C LEU A 77 10.28 7.96 14.62
N THR A 78 9.72 8.41 15.74
CA THR A 78 8.54 7.80 16.36
C THR A 78 7.43 8.82 16.52
N ALA A 79 6.20 8.40 16.26
CA ALA A 79 5.00 9.21 16.41
C ALA A 79 3.98 8.48 17.30
N TRP A 80 3.43 9.19 18.28
CA TRP A 80 2.39 8.70 19.19
C TRP A 80 1.12 9.53 19.06
N TYR A 81 -0.02 8.86 19.03
CA TYR A 81 -1.30 9.51 19.24
C TYR A 81 -1.67 9.48 20.73
N LEU A 82 -1.73 10.64 21.39
CA LEU A 82 -1.89 10.70 22.86
C LEU A 82 -3.31 11.04 23.35
N CYS A 83 -4.22 11.46 22.48
CA CYS A 83 -5.49 12.08 22.90
C CYS A 83 -6.71 11.30 22.43
N THR A 84 -7.78 11.33 23.22
CA THR A 84 -9.09 10.73 22.89
C THR A 84 -10.00 11.63 22.06
N THR A 85 -9.60 12.88 21.81
CA THR A 85 -10.44 13.79 21.01
C THR A 85 -10.44 13.37 19.54
N GLU A 86 -11.64 13.32 18.95
CA GLU A 86 -11.95 12.77 17.62
C GLU A 86 -11.40 13.61 16.44
N ASN A 87 -10.10 13.91 16.44
CA ASN A 87 -9.50 14.76 15.43
C ASN A 87 -8.76 14.00 14.32
N TRP A 88 -8.95 12.68 14.20
CA TRP A 88 -8.42 11.84 13.10
C TRP A 88 -6.96 12.20 12.74
N PRO A 89 -6.03 11.93 13.66
CA PRO A 89 -4.70 12.50 13.60
C PRO A 89 -3.91 11.96 12.41
N CYS A 90 -3.15 12.84 11.77
CA CYS A 90 -2.36 12.50 10.60
C CYS A 90 -0.92 12.96 10.78
N ILE A 91 0.01 12.22 10.19
CA ILE A 91 1.44 12.53 10.18
C ILE A 91 2.00 12.37 8.77
N SER A 92 3.02 13.16 8.44
CA SER A 92 3.82 12.96 7.23
C SER A 92 5.31 13.16 7.48
N GLY A 93 6.12 12.63 6.57
CA GLY A 93 7.57 12.74 6.61
C GLY A 93 8.13 14.07 6.09
N ILE A 94 9.44 14.24 6.24
CA ILE A 94 10.21 15.32 5.63
C ILE A 94 10.44 15.09 4.14
N GLY A 95 10.43 13.83 3.69
CA GLY A 95 10.71 13.45 2.33
C GLY A 95 9.78 14.12 1.32
N ARG A 96 10.34 14.49 0.17
CA ARG A 96 9.64 15.05 -0.99
C ARG A 96 10.13 14.30 -2.23
N TYR A 97 9.25 13.49 -2.80
CA TYR A 97 9.60 12.43 -3.73
C TYR A 97 9.10 12.76 -5.14
N SER A 98 10.01 12.90 -6.10
CA SER A 98 9.65 13.26 -7.50
C SER A 98 10.32 12.40 -8.57
N SER A 99 11.21 11.49 -8.19
CA SER A 99 12.00 10.66 -9.12
C SER A 99 12.57 9.46 -8.36
N LYS A 100 12.96 8.39 -9.05
CA LYS A 100 13.53 7.16 -8.46
C LYS A 100 12.53 6.37 -7.61
N ILE A 101 13.03 5.26 -7.08
CA ILE A 101 12.33 4.38 -6.16
C ILE A 101 12.81 4.65 -4.74
N HIS A 102 11.86 4.88 -3.83
CA HIS A 102 12.12 5.14 -2.41
C HIS A 102 11.43 4.10 -1.55
N HIS A 103 12.14 3.60 -0.55
CA HIS A 103 11.61 2.64 0.41
C HIS A 103 11.58 3.29 1.77
N ILE A 104 10.39 3.36 2.37
CA ILE A 104 10.20 3.90 3.71
C ILE A 104 9.63 2.76 4.55
N ARG A 105 10.43 2.29 5.51
CA ARG A 105 10.07 1.19 6.39
C ARG A 105 9.48 1.72 7.68
N PHE A 106 8.42 1.08 8.14
CA PHE A 106 7.76 1.40 9.38
C PHE A 106 7.60 0.15 10.24
N ARG A 107 7.65 0.35 11.56
CA ARG A 107 7.26 -0.62 12.58
C ARG A 107 6.06 -0.09 13.33
N ILE A 108 5.04 -0.92 13.45
CA ILE A 108 3.84 -0.66 14.25
C ILE A 108 4.20 -1.03 15.69
N GLU A 109 4.58 -0.05 16.52
CA GLU A 109 5.01 -0.35 17.89
C GLU A 109 3.81 -0.63 18.80
N ASN A 110 2.71 0.10 18.59
CA ASN A 110 1.44 -0.15 19.28
C ASN A 110 0.27 0.21 18.36
N LYS A 111 -0.74 -0.65 18.29
CA LYS A 111 -1.97 -0.48 17.53
C LYS A 111 -3.15 -0.90 18.40
N ASP A 112 -3.95 0.08 18.79
CA ASP A 112 -5.13 -0.12 19.66
C ASP A 112 -6.45 -0.04 18.88
N SER A 113 -6.40 0.26 17.58
CA SER A 113 -7.55 0.05 16.69
C SER A 113 -7.14 -0.38 15.31
N ASN A 114 -8.13 -0.97 14.64
CA ASN A 114 -8.14 -1.08 13.19
C ASN A 114 -8.30 0.33 12.57
N TYR A 115 -8.07 0.45 11.27
CA TYR A 115 -8.20 1.69 10.49
C TYR A 115 -6.97 2.60 10.52
N TRP A 116 -5.78 2.04 10.40
CA TRP A 116 -4.62 2.84 10.01
C TRP A 116 -4.61 3.10 8.51
N PHE A 117 -4.36 4.34 8.10
CA PHE A 117 -4.13 4.69 6.70
C PHE A 117 -2.65 4.79 6.43
N PHE A 118 -2.19 4.19 5.34
CA PHE A 118 -0.86 4.37 4.78
C PHE A 118 -1.00 4.82 3.33
N GLY A 119 -0.36 5.93 2.96
CA GLY A 119 -0.48 6.43 1.61
C GLY A 119 0.44 7.59 1.28
N ILE A 120 0.11 8.27 0.20
CA ILE A 120 0.73 9.50 -0.25
C ILE A 120 -0.31 10.58 -0.50
N ILE A 121 0.20 11.82 -0.54
CA ILE A 121 -0.46 13.01 -1.07
C ILE A 121 0.57 13.83 -1.84
N THR A 122 0.11 14.77 -2.67
CA THR A 122 0.97 15.84 -3.19
C THR A 122 1.56 16.63 -2.01
N ALA A 123 2.85 16.97 -2.11
CA ALA A 123 3.61 17.60 -1.05
C ALA A 123 3.03 18.94 -0.57
N SER A 124 2.42 19.71 -1.48
CA SER A 124 1.77 20.99 -1.19
C SER A 124 0.43 20.85 -0.47
N GLN A 125 -0.15 19.64 -0.42
CA GLN A 125 -1.39 19.39 0.32
C GLN A 125 -1.12 19.47 1.82
N GLU A 126 -1.83 20.37 2.50
CA GLU A 126 -1.82 20.45 3.97
C GLU A 126 -2.52 19.24 4.59
N LEU A 127 -2.02 18.80 5.75
CA LEU A 127 -2.64 17.75 6.53
C LEU A 127 -3.95 18.25 7.15
N THR A 128 -4.98 17.42 7.11
CA THR A 128 -6.30 17.70 7.70
C THR A 128 -6.88 16.44 8.31
N SER A 129 -7.92 16.55 9.15
CA SER A 129 -8.63 15.38 9.70
C SER A 129 -9.17 14.45 8.60
N ARG A 130 -9.47 15.01 7.43
CA ARG A 130 -10.00 14.30 6.26
C ARG A 130 -8.96 14.05 5.19
N ILE A 131 -7.67 13.90 5.56
CA ILE A 131 -6.60 13.78 4.57
C ILE A 131 -6.83 12.66 3.56
N SER A 132 -7.32 11.51 4.01
CA SER A 132 -7.70 10.38 3.15
C SER A 132 -8.82 10.65 2.14
N ARG A 133 -9.49 11.81 2.21
CA ARG A 133 -10.59 12.20 1.31
C ARG A 133 -10.22 13.36 0.39
N VAL A 134 -8.99 13.85 0.45
CA VAL A 134 -8.54 14.91 -0.48
C VAL A 134 -8.23 14.28 -1.83
N LYS A 135 -8.38 15.07 -2.89
CA LYS A 135 -8.22 14.61 -4.29
C LYS A 135 -6.86 13.97 -4.57
N SER A 136 -5.81 14.43 -3.89
CA SER A 136 -4.45 13.89 -4.06
C SER A 136 -4.14 12.68 -3.18
N ALA A 137 -5.08 12.18 -2.37
CA ALA A 137 -4.83 11.04 -1.51
C ALA A 137 -4.91 9.71 -2.26
N TYR A 138 -3.84 8.92 -2.09
CA TYR A 138 -3.73 7.55 -2.56
C TYR A 138 -3.17 6.67 -1.46
N GLY A 139 -3.67 5.46 -1.30
CA GLY A 139 -3.13 4.53 -0.31
C GLY A 139 -4.11 3.46 0.13
N TRP A 140 -3.93 2.98 1.35
CA TRP A 140 -4.72 1.89 1.90
C TRP A 140 -5.11 2.10 3.34
N TRP A 141 -6.29 1.62 3.71
CA TRP A 141 -6.62 1.30 5.10
C TRP A 141 -6.42 -0.19 5.34
N GLU A 142 -5.57 -0.56 6.31
CA GLU A 142 -5.35 -1.96 6.71
C GLU A 142 -5.09 -2.92 5.52
N LEU A 143 -4.42 -2.45 4.45
CA LEU A 143 -4.20 -3.16 3.16
C LEU A 143 -5.45 -3.54 2.35
N CYS A 144 -6.65 -3.43 2.91
CA CYS A 144 -7.88 -4.00 2.35
C CYS A 144 -8.79 -2.96 1.69
N TYR A 145 -8.74 -1.70 2.12
CA TYR A 145 -9.41 -0.61 1.43
C TYR A 145 -8.43 0.21 0.66
N THR A 146 -8.63 0.33 -0.64
CA THR A 146 -7.89 1.27 -1.46
C THR A 146 -8.50 2.66 -1.32
N VAL A 147 -7.64 3.67 -1.34
CA VAL A 147 -8.03 5.07 -1.54
C VAL A 147 -7.40 5.50 -2.84
N VAL A 148 -8.22 5.94 -3.78
CA VAL A 148 -7.81 6.45 -5.09
C VAL A 148 -8.48 7.79 -5.27
N ASN A 149 -7.69 8.86 -5.42
CA ASN A 149 -8.20 10.23 -5.53
C ASN A 149 -9.09 10.67 -4.36
N GLY A 150 -8.77 10.20 -3.15
CA GLY A 150 -9.60 10.44 -1.96
C GLY A 150 -10.91 9.65 -1.92
N VAL A 151 -11.20 8.83 -2.93
CA VAL A 151 -12.36 7.94 -2.96
C VAL A 151 -11.94 6.59 -2.39
N ARG A 152 -12.69 6.11 -1.39
CA ARG A 152 -12.46 4.82 -0.75
C ARG A 152 -13.20 3.72 -1.51
N GLU A 153 -12.50 2.65 -1.84
CA GLU A 153 -13.03 1.44 -2.47
C GLU A 153 -12.60 0.20 -1.68
N GLY A 154 -13.41 -0.86 -1.66
CA GLY A 154 -13.07 -2.13 -1.01
C GLY A 154 -14.15 -2.70 -0.08
N ARG A 155 -13.81 -3.82 0.57
CA ARG A 155 -14.68 -4.55 1.52
C ARG A 155 -14.21 -4.36 2.96
N ASP A 156 -15.08 -4.73 3.90
CA ASP A 156 -14.85 -4.65 5.35
C ASP A 156 -13.45 -5.10 5.79
N PRO A 157 -12.82 -4.37 6.71
CA PRO A 157 -11.44 -4.64 7.04
C PRO A 157 -11.37 -5.92 7.84
N THR A 158 -10.67 -6.91 7.30
CA THR A 158 -10.04 -7.92 8.14
C THR A 158 -8.83 -7.27 8.79
N GLU A 159 -8.70 -7.44 10.10
CA GLU A 159 -7.52 -6.99 10.85
C GLU A 159 -6.28 -7.75 10.35
N ILE A 160 -5.49 -7.09 9.48
CA ILE A 160 -4.30 -7.68 8.87
C ILE A 160 -3.04 -7.23 9.62
N MET A 161 -2.95 -5.94 9.97
CA MET A 161 -1.79 -5.37 10.65
C MET A 161 -1.96 -5.39 12.17
N ASN A 162 -0.90 -5.75 12.89
CA ASN A 162 -0.85 -5.86 14.34
C ASN A 162 0.36 -5.12 14.93
N SER A 163 0.34 -4.85 16.23
CA SER A 163 1.53 -4.41 16.97
C SER A 163 2.68 -5.40 16.76
N GLY A 164 3.88 -4.88 16.52
CA GLY A 164 5.08 -5.62 16.18
C GLY A 164 5.29 -5.84 14.68
N ASP A 165 4.28 -5.60 13.84
CA ASP A 165 4.42 -5.77 12.39
C ASP A 165 5.28 -4.68 11.75
N GLU A 166 5.94 -5.04 10.66
CA GLU A 166 6.67 -4.14 9.78
C GLU A 166 5.97 -3.98 8.44
N VAL A 167 5.98 -2.76 7.91
CA VAL A 167 5.50 -2.43 6.57
C VAL A 167 6.50 -1.56 5.83
N THR A 168 6.62 -1.74 4.51
CA THR A 168 7.38 -0.83 3.64
C THR A 168 6.44 -0.13 2.68
N LEU A 169 6.40 1.19 2.72
CA LEU A 169 5.83 2.00 1.64
C LEU A 169 6.92 2.21 0.58
N ILE A 170 6.65 1.75 -0.63
CA ILE A 170 7.54 1.85 -1.79
C ILE A 170 6.95 2.90 -2.72
N LEU A 171 7.73 3.95 -3.01
CA LEU A 171 7.34 5.04 -3.90
C LEU A 171 8.18 4.95 -5.17
N ASN A 172 7.61 4.39 -6.24
CA ASN A 172 8.24 4.36 -7.55
C ASN A 172 7.76 5.56 -8.36
N CYS A 173 8.47 6.68 -8.22
CA CYS A 173 8.10 7.93 -8.90
C CYS A 173 8.27 7.83 -10.42
N ASP A 174 9.25 7.08 -10.90
CA ASP A 174 9.53 6.97 -12.33
C ASP A 174 8.39 6.23 -13.07
N ASN A 175 7.79 5.23 -12.40
CA ASN A 175 6.65 4.47 -12.92
C ASN A 175 5.30 4.93 -12.38
N GLN A 176 5.24 6.05 -11.65
CA GLN A 176 4.01 6.60 -11.08
C GLN A 176 3.21 5.58 -10.25
N LEU A 177 3.91 4.78 -9.44
CA LEU A 177 3.36 3.65 -8.70
C LEU A 177 3.72 3.77 -7.22
N ILE A 178 2.74 3.54 -6.35
CA ILE A 178 3.00 3.27 -4.94
C ILE A 178 2.70 1.82 -4.61
N GLN A 179 3.45 1.24 -3.68
CA GLN A 179 3.20 -0.11 -3.18
C GLN A 179 3.35 -0.14 -1.66
N LEU A 180 2.60 -1.02 -1.01
CA LEU A 180 2.71 -1.27 0.43
C LEU A 180 2.97 -2.75 0.64
N HIS A 181 4.14 -3.05 1.21
CA HIS A 181 4.58 -4.41 1.53
C HIS A 181 4.41 -4.66 3.02
N HIS A 182 3.64 -5.68 3.38
CA HIS A 182 3.50 -6.14 4.75
C HIS A 182 4.39 -7.38 4.97
N HIS A 183 5.39 -7.25 5.83
CA HIS A 183 6.49 -8.22 5.91
C HIS A 183 6.06 -9.55 6.50
N ARG A 184 5.21 -9.54 7.54
CA ARG A 184 4.79 -10.78 8.22
C ARG A 184 3.98 -11.70 7.32
N THR A 185 3.04 -11.16 6.54
CA THR A 185 2.21 -11.96 5.62
C THR A 185 2.79 -12.06 4.21
N ASN A 186 3.92 -11.38 3.96
CA ASN A 186 4.52 -11.20 2.65
C ASN A 186 3.50 -10.72 1.58
N THR A 187 2.56 -9.87 1.98
CA THR A 187 1.55 -9.32 1.08
C THR A 187 2.05 -8.01 0.49
N LEU A 188 1.96 -7.88 -0.83
CA LEU A 188 2.31 -6.66 -1.55
C LEU A 188 1.09 -6.16 -2.32
N VAL A 189 0.66 -4.94 -2.05
CA VAL A 189 -0.41 -4.25 -2.77
C VAL A 189 0.15 -3.04 -3.49
N GLY A 190 -0.40 -2.68 -4.66
CA GLY A 190 0.09 -1.58 -5.50
C GLY A 190 -1.04 -0.74 -6.09
N LEU A 191 -0.77 0.55 -6.30
CA LEU A 191 -1.68 1.51 -6.93
C LEU A 191 -0.93 2.41 -7.93
N ILE A 192 -1.44 2.47 -9.16
CA ILE A 192 -1.00 3.43 -10.16
C ILE A 192 -1.58 4.81 -9.79
N ILE A 193 -0.75 5.84 -9.88
CA ILE A 193 -1.09 7.21 -9.50
C ILE A 193 -1.42 8.02 -10.75
N ASP A 194 -2.59 8.66 -10.76
CA ASP A 194 -2.91 9.69 -11.74
C ASP A 194 -2.26 11.03 -11.31
N LEU A 195 -1.25 11.46 -12.06
CA LEU A 195 -0.51 12.70 -11.80
C LEU A 195 -1.35 13.96 -12.00
N GLU A 196 -2.48 13.91 -12.71
CA GLU A 196 -3.38 15.06 -12.79
C GLU A 196 -4.08 15.33 -11.45
N GLN A 197 -4.21 14.29 -10.61
CA GLN A 197 -4.88 14.35 -9.32
C GLN A 197 -3.90 14.45 -8.16
N CYS A 198 -2.77 13.73 -8.26
CA CYS A 198 -1.70 13.72 -7.27
C CYS A 198 -0.34 14.03 -7.95
N PRO A 199 -0.10 15.29 -8.37
CA PRO A 199 1.16 15.68 -8.98
C PRO A 199 2.33 15.56 -8.00
N PHE A 200 3.54 15.48 -8.55
CA PHE A 200 4.80 15.56 -7.80
C PHE A 200 5.03 16.96 -7.20
N PRO A 201 5.86 17.08 -6.13
CA PRO A 201 6.43 15.99 -5.34
C PRO A 201 5.36 15.27 -4.53
N TRP A 202 5.56 13.99 -4.23
CA TRP A 202 4.78 13.28 -3.23
C TRP A 202 5.40 13.41 -1.85
N LYS A 203 4.58 13.26 -0.81
CA LYS A 203 5.01 12.93 0.55
C LYS A 203 4.13 11.81 1.07
N PHE A 204 4.69 10.93 1.90
CA PHE A 204 3.88 9.91 2.55
C PHE A 204 2.99 10.54 3.62
N VAL A 205 1.85 9.92 3.89
CA VAL A 205 0.99 10.28 5.01
C VAL A 205 0.51 9.01 5.71
N ILE A 206 0.43 9.07 7.03
CA ILE A 206 -0.10 8.02 7.87
C ILE A 206 -1.17 8.62 8.76
N ARG A 207 -2.31 7.94 8.88
CA ARG A 207 -3.33 8.29 9.86
C ARG A 207 -3.44 7.20 10.91
N LEU A 208 -3.31 7.63 12.16
CA LEU A 208 -3.55 6.80 13.34
C LEU A 208 -5.00 6.97 13.78
N ASN A 209 -5.54 6.04 14.56
CA ASN A 209 -6.97 6.00 14.83
C ASN A 209 -7.34 5.91 16.31
N SER A 210 -6.53 5.24 17.14
CA SER A 210 -6.77 5.12 18.60
C SER A 210 -5.71 5.82 19.43
N PRO A 211 -6.08 6.35 20.61
CA PRO A 211 -5.11 6.73 21.62
C PRO A 211 -4.10 5.60 21.85
N GLN A 212 -2.84 5.98 22.09
CA GLN A 212 -1.69 5.10 22.26
C GLN A 212 -1.18 4.44 20.99
N ASP A 213 -1.83 4.61 19.83
CA ASP A 213 -1.25 4.21 18.55
C ASP A 213 0.15 4.81 18.40
N CYS A 214 1.11 3.96 18.03
CA CYS A 214 2.53 4.29 17.97
C CYS A 214 3.17 3.66 16.75
N ILE A 215 3.82 4.49 15.94
CA ILE A 215 4.52 4.05 14.74
C ILE A 215 5.93 4.62 14.70
N LYS A 216 6.86 3.81 14.21
CA LYS A 216 8.27 4.15 14.10
C LYS A 216 8.78 3.97 12.68
N ILE A 217 9.58 4.91 12.19
CA ILE A 217 10.37 4.78 10.94
C ILE A 217 11.62 3.95 11.24
N LEU A 218 11.92 2.99 10.38
CA LEU A 218 13.12 2.17 10.44
C LEU A 218 14.14 2.64 9.38
N HIS A 219 15.42 2.64 9.77
CA HIS A 219 16.56 2.90 8.88
C HIS A 219 17.23 1.61 8.43
#